data_AF-A0A1F7X3C3-F1
#
_entry.id   AF-A0A1F7X3C3-F1
#
_cell.length_a   1.000
_cell.length_b   1.000
_cell.length_c   1.000
_cell.angle_alpha   90.00
_cell.angle_beta   90.00
_cell.angle_gamma   90.00
#
_symmetry.space_group_name_H-M   'P 1'
#
loop_
_entity.id
_entity.type
_entity.pdbx_description
1 polymer ?
#
loop_
_entity_poly.entity_id
_entity_poly.type
_entity_poly.pdbx_seq_one_letter_code
_entity_poly.pdbx_strand_id
1 'polypeptide(L)'
;MKKLMLLTLSIFLLLSVIYPTVSFDADRRYCKTPMKHFFKEDKLLTAVMNEESGFSDTIINRKEDAVGILQIRPIMLDHVNWILKQQGDSLQFTLNDRLDSTKSVKMWYIVQKWDNPKYDPRIACYLWNGGIPRYKEMSHAYWLRIKDKINDDT
;
A
#
# COMPACT_ATOMS: atom_id res chain seq x y z
N MET A 1 -43.92 28.49 9.01
CA MET A 1 -42.97 27.50 8.45
C MET A 1 -41.69 28.13 7.87
N LYS A 2 -41.73 29.30 7.21
CA LYS A 2 -40.53 29.93 6.61
C LYS A 2 -39.50 30.48 7.62
N LYS A 3 -39.93 30.91 8.82
CA LYS A 3 -39.02 31.45 9.87
C LYS A 3 -38.18 30.39 10.61
N LEU A 4 -38.56 29.11 10.55
CA LEU A 4 -37.81 28.02 11.21
C LEU A 4 -36.64 27.53 10.35
N MET A 5 -36.76 27.57 9.01
CA MET A 5 -35.67 27.20 8.08
C MET A 5 -34.51 28.21 8.07
N LEU A 6 -34.78 29.49 8.34
CA LEU A 6 -33.74 30.53 8.36
C LEU A 6 -32.77 30.39 9.55
N LEU A 7 -33.24 29.83 10.68
CA LEU A 7 -32.40 29.56 11.85
C LEU A 7 -31.53 28.31 11.69
N THR A 8 -32.00 27.29 10.96
CA THR A 8 -31.23 26.06 10.74
C THR A 8 -30.12 26.26 9.71
N LEU A 9 -30.32 27.10 8.68
CA LEU A 9 -29.27 27.46 7.73
C LEU A 9 -28.18 28.33 8.37
N SER A 10 -28.51 29.23 9.30
CA SER A 10 -27.51 30.06 9.98
C SER A 10 -26.63 29.26 10.94
N ILE A 11 -27.19 28.26 11.63
CA ILE A 11 -26.45 27.33 12.49
C ILE A 11 -25.49 26.45 11.66
N PHE A 12 -25.91 25.98 10.48
CA PHE A 12 -25.03 25.21 9.58
C PHE A 12 -23.85 26.04 9.05
N LEU A 13 -24.09 27.32 8.74
CA LEU A 13 -23.06 28.25 8.28
C LEU A 13 -22.09 28.66 9.41
N LEU A 14 -22.55 28.69 10.66
CA LEU A 14 -21.72 28.96 11.83
C LEU A 14 -20.86 27.75 12.22
N LEU A 15 -21.36 26.51 12.04
CA LEU A 15 -20.57 25.29 12.28
C LEU A 15 -19.43 25.12 11.27
N SER A 16 -19.61 25.50 10.00
CA SER A 16 -18.56 25.38 8.97
C SER A 16 -17.38 26.34 9.15
N VAL A 17 -17.50 27.37 9.98
CA VAL A 17 -16.44 28.36 10.25
C VAL A 17 -15.55 27.93 11.42
N ILE A 18 -16.04 27.04 12.29
CA ILE A 18 -15.31 26.59 13.50
C ILE A 18 -14.50 25.33 13.23
N TYR A 19 -14.91 24.49 12.27
CA TYR A 19 -14.05 23.43 11.78
C TYR A 19 -13.07 24.05 10.78
N PRO A 20 -11.77 24.17 11.09
CA PRO A 20 -10.82 24.44 10.03
C PRO A 20 -11.04 23.37 8.97
N THR A 21 -11.18 23.78 7.71
CA THR A 21 -10.83 22.89 6.61
C THR A 21 -9.42 22.44 6.91
N VAL A 22 -9.28 21.25 7.49
CA VAL A 22 -7.99 20.58 7.59
C VAL A 22 -7.63 20.37 6.14
N SER A 23 -6.86 21.31 5.59
CA SER A 23 -6.08 21.01 4.41
C SER A 23 -5.24 19.83 4.88
N PHE A 24 -5.54 18.66 4.35
CA PHE A 24 -4.69 17.50 4.51
C PHE A 24 -3.49 17.71 3.59
N ASP A 25 -2.80 18.83 3.76
CA ASP A 25 -1.42 18.96 3.35
C ASP A 25 -0.63 18.20 4.42
N ALA A 26 -0.79 16.87 4.38
CA ALA A 26 0.01 15.95 5.14
C ALA A 26 1.45 16.22 4.74
N ASP A 27 2.15 16.85 5.68
CA ASP A 27 3.55 17.20 5.64
C ASP A 27 4.32 16.03 5.02
N ARG A 28 4.93 16.30 3.86
CA ARG A 28 5.70 15.37 3.03
C ARG A 28 7.06 15.04 3.67
N ARG A 29 7.07 14.95 5.00
CA ARG A 29 8.16 14.61 5.89
C ARG A 29 7.64 13.68 6.99
N TYR A 30 6.90 12.65 6.59
CA TYR A 30 6.67 11.50 7.46
C TYR A 30 8.03 10.86 7.76
N CYS A 31 8.52 11.12 8.97
CA CYS A 31 9.76 10.58 9.52
C CYS A 31 9.79 9.06 9.32
N LYS A 32 10.92 8.48 8.92
CA LYS A 32 11.10 7.02 8.69
C LYS A 32 10.82 6.15 9.93
N THR A 33 10.70 6.76 11.11
CA THR A 33 10.69 6.10 12.43
C THR A 33 9.36 5.44 12.85
N PRO A 34 8.15 5.98 12.59
CA PRO A 34 6.89 5.36 13.01
C PRO A 34 6.52 4.13 12.15
N MET A 35 6.87 4.15 10.86
CA MET A 35 6.58 3.03 9.95
C MET A 35 7.37 1.76 10.31
N LYS A 36 8.65 1.93 10.67
CA LYS A 36 9.52 0.81 11.10
C LYS A 36 8.92 0.04 12.28
N HIS A 37 8.20 0.72 13.18
CA HIS A 37 7.54 0.06 14.30
C HIS A 37 6.30 -0.73 13.87
N PHE A 38 5.52 -0.18 12.94
CA PHE A 38 4.31 -0.82 12.39
C PHE A 38 4.62 -2.12 11.62
N PHE A 39 5.81 -2.24 11.02
CA PHE A 39 6.20 -3.43 10.27
C PHE A 39 6.77 -4.57 11.10
N LYS A 40 7.17 -4.30 12.36
CA LYS A 40 7.89 -5.28 13.18
C LYS A 40 7.11 -6.58 13.46
N GLU A 41 5.78 -6.55 13.33
CA GLU A 41 4.92 -7.73 13.53
C GLU A 41 4.80 -8.61 12.28
N ASP A 42 4.84 -8.02 11.07
CA ASP A 42 4.81 -8.77 9.81
C ASP A 42 6.22 -8.94 9.24
N LYS A 43 6.85 -10.05 9.64
CA LYS A 43 8.20 -10.42 9.19
C LYS A 43 8.29 -10.60 7.67
N LEU A 44 7.22 -11.08 7.03
CA LEU A 44 7.21 -11.29 5.58
C LEU A 44 7.21 -9.95 4.85
N LEU A 45 6.29 -9.05 5.21
CA LEU A 45 6.25 -7.71 4.63
C LEU A 45 7.56 -6.96 4.87
N THR A 46 8.11 -7.05 6.07
CA THR A 46 9.41 -6.45 6.42
C THR A 46 10.54 -6.97 5.55
N ALA A 47 10.62 -8.29 5.36
CA ALA A 47 11.62 -8.91 4.51
C ALA A 47 11.47 -8.48 3.04
N VAL A 48 10.24 -8.39 2.52
CA VAL A 48 9.97 -7.93 1.16
C VAL A 48 10.36 -6.45 0.99
N MET A 49 9.97 -5.56 1.90
CA MET A 49 10.38 -4.14 1.83
C MET A 49 11.90 -3.96 1.84
N ASN A 50 12.60 -4.78 2.63
CA ASN A 50 14.05 -4.77 2.66
C ASN A 50 14.64 -5.20 1.31
N GLU A 51 14.11 -6.27 0.72
CA GLU A 51 14.56 -6.79 -0.57
C GLU A 51 14.26 -5.85 -1.73
N GLU A 52 13.07 -5.25 -1.76
CA GLU A 52 12.61 -4.42 -2.88
C GLU A 52 13.29 -3.04 -2.91
N SER A 53 13.52 -2.42 -1.75
CA SER A 53 14.02 -1.04 -1.73
C SER A 53 14.92 -0.69 -0.54
N GLY A 54 15.23 -1.63 0.33
CA GLY A 54 15.91 -1.34 1.59
C GLY A 54 15.12 -0.34 2.45
N PHE A 55 13.78 -0.45 2.46
CA PHE A 55 12.86 0.45 3.15
C PHE A 55 12.84 1.90 2.64
N SER A 56 13.31 2.16 1.41
CA SER A 56 13.31 3.50 0.82
C SER A 56 12.13 3.67 -0.15
N ASP A 57 11.36 4.74 0.01
CA ASP A 57 10.23 5.11 -0.85
C ASP A 57 10.63 5.93 -2.09
N THR A 58 11.89 6.33 -2.16
CA THR A 58 12.47 7.11 -3.27
C THR A 58 13.06 6.25 -4.40
N ILE A 59 13.03 4.92 -4.28
CA ILE A 59 13.62 4.01 -5.27
C ILE A 59 12.74 3.91 -6.50
N ILE A 60 13.36 4.07 -7.67
CA ILE A 60 12.72 4.01 -8.98
C ILE A 60 13.49 3.04 -9.88
N ASN A 61 12.86 1.93 -10.24
CA ASN A 61 13.34 1.01 -11.26
C ASN A 61 12.68 1.36 -12.61
N ARG A 62 13.41 2.13 -13.42
CA ARG A 62 12.94 2.60 -14.74
C ARG A 62 12.67 1.48 -15.74
N LYS A 63 13.34 0.33 -15.62
CA LYS A 63 13.20 -0.78 -16.56
C LYS A 63 11.82 -1.44 -16.43
N GLU A 64 11.30 -1.51 -15.21
CA GLU A 64 10.04 -2.20 -14.91
C GLU A 64 8.88 -1.25 -14.58
N ASP A 65 9.15 0.06 -14.63
CA ASP A 65 8.32 1.12 -14.05
C ASP A 65 7.89 0.82 -12.61
N ALA A 66 8.79 0.23 -11.82
CA ALA A 66 8.56 -0.10 -10.42
C ALA A 66 9.03 1.07 -9.55
N VAL A 67 8.22 1.44 -8.55
CA VAL A 67 8.52 2.58 -7.67
C VAL A 67 8.13 2.31 -6.22
N GLY A 68 8.76 3.05 -5.31
CA GLY A 68 8.39 3.09 -3.90
C GLY A 68 8.92 1.92 -3.08
N ILE A 69 8.46 1.84 -1.84
CA ILE A 69 9.00 0.93 -0.81
C ILE A 69 8.79 -0.56 -1.12
N LEU A 70 7.84 -0.88 -1.99
CA LEU A 70 7.51 -2.25 -2.42
C LEU A 70 7.70 -2.46 -3.93
N GLN A 71 8.34 -1.51 -4.62
CA GLN A 71 8.62 -1.58 -6.07
C GLN A 71 7.38 -1.95 -6.90
N ILE A 72 6.24 -1.31 -6.62
CA ILE A 72 4.96 -1.66 -7.22
C ILE A 72 4.95 -1.24 -8.70
N ARG A 73 4.62 -2.18 -9.59
CA ARG A 73 4.53 -1.98 -11.05
C ARG A 73 3.10 -1.54 -11.48
N PRO A 74 2.91 -0.89 -12.64
CA PRO A 74 1.58 -0.50 -13.11
C PRO A 74 0.60 -1.67 -13.22
N ILE A 75 1.06 -2.82 -13.71
CA ILE A 75 0.22 -4.01 -13.83
C ILE A 75 -0.27 -4.54 -12.46
N MET A 76 0.53 -4.37 -11.39
CA MET A 76 0.11 -4.73 -10.04
C MET A 76 -0.92 -3.73 -9.51
N LEU A 77 -0.72 -2.44 -9.78
CA LEU A 77 -1.69 -1.39 -9.46
C LEU A 77 -3.04 -1.64 -10.14
N ASP A 78 -3.02 -2.00 -11.43
CA ASP A 78 -4.22 -2.35 -12.18
C ASP A 78 -4.94 -3.55 -11.55
N HIS A 79 -4.18 -4.57 -11.12
CA HIS A 79 -4.73 -5.73 -10.42
C HIS A 79 -5.34 -5.36 -9.06
N VAL A 80 -4.69 -4.50 -8.27
CA VAL A 80 -5.24 -3.98 -7.01
C VAL A 80 -6.57 -3.27 -7.25
N ASN A 81 -6.61 -2.36 -8.23
CA ASN A 81 -7.83 -1.64 -8.58
C ASN A 81 -8.92 -2.57 -9.11
N TRP A 82 -8.54 -3.62 -9.84
CA TRP A 82 -9.46 -4.65 -10.28
C TRP A 82 -10.06 -5.43 -9.10
N ILE A 83 -9.25 -5.83 -8.11
CA ILE A 83 -9.74 -6.49 -6.88
C ILE A 83 -10.75 -5.61 -6.15
N LEU A 84 -10.42 -4.33 -5.94
CA LEU A 84 -11.32 -3.37 -5.27
C LEU A 84 -12.66 -3.25 -6.01
N LYS A 85 -12.62 -3.19 -7.33
CA LYS A 85 -13.83 -3.20 -8.17
C LYS A 85 -14.63 -4.50 -8.01
N GLN A 86 -13.98 -5.67 -7.94
CA GLN A 86 -14.68 -6.94 -7.68
C GLN A 86 -15.34 -6.97 -6.30
N GLN A 87 -14.76 -6.29 -5.32
CA GLN A 87 -15.30 -6.15 -3.96
C GLN A 87 -16.39 -5.07 -3.85
N GLY A 88 -16.65 -4.29 -4.91
CA GLY A 88 -17.58 -3.17 -4.89
C GLY A 88 -17.06 -1.94 -4.13
N ASP A 89 -15.76 -1.85 -3.86
CA ASP A 89 -15.13 -0.70 -3.23
C ASP A 89 -14.96 0.45 -4.25
N SER A 90 -15.28 1.67 -3.86
CA SER A 90 -15.09 2.88 -4.65
C SER A 90 -13.65 3.41 -4.65
N LEU A 91 -12.79 2.88 -3.76
CA LEU A 91 -11.38 3.25 -3.70
C LEU A 91 -10.67 2.91 -5.00
N GLN A 92 -9.88 3.86 -5.50
CA GLN A 92 -9.02 3.67 -6.66
C GLN A 92 -7.64 4.29 -6.39
N PHE A 93 -6.59 3.51 -6.60
CA PHE A 93 -5.22 3.97 -6.51
C PHE A 93 -4.73 4.47 -7.87
N THR A 94 -3.85 5.48 -7.82
CA THR A 94 -3.19 6.10 -8.97
C THR A 94 -1.72 5.65 -9.05
N LEU A 95 -1.07 5.92 -10.19
CA LEU A 95 0.36 5.61 -10.36
C LEU A 95 1.25 6.29 -9.30
N ASN A 96 0.88 7.48 -8.84
CA ASN A 96 1.65 8.22 -7.84
C ASN A 96 1.48 7.64 -6.43
N ASP A 97 0.37 6.95 -6.15
CA ASP A 97 0.13 6.35 -4.83
C ASP A 97 1.13 5.24 -4.48
N ARG A 98 1.82 4.69 -5.49
CA ARG A 98 2.90 3.71 -5.32
C ARG A 98 4.14 4.29 -4.64
N LEU A 99 4.30 5.61 -4.63
CA LEU A 99 5.38 6.30 -3.90
C LEU A 99 5.02 6.58 -2.44
N ASP A 100 3.75 6.46 -2.06
CA ASP A 100 3.32 6.56 -0.67
C ASP A 100 3.45 5.19 0.00
N SER A 101 4.27 5.13 1.05
CA SER A 101 4.56 3.87 1.72
C SER A 101 3.33 3.26 2.42
N THR A 102 2.44 4.09 2.98
CA THR A 102 1.21 3.61 3.64
C THR A 102 0.26 3.01 2.62
N LYS A 103 0.10 3.69 1.47
CA LYS A 103 -0.73 3.17 0.37
C LYS A 103 -0.13 1.92 -0.23
N SER A 104 1.19 1.86 -0.39
CA SER A 104 1.89 0.67 -0.88
C SER A 104 1.63 -0.56 0.00
N VAL A 105 1.68 -0.39 1.32
CA VAL A 105 1.33 -1.46 2.29
C VAL A 105 -0.13 -1.87 2.17
N LYS A 106 -1.04 -0.90 1.99
CA LYS A 106 -2.45 -1.20 1.76
C LYS A 106 -2.64 -2.02 0.48
N MET A 107 -1.97 -1.66 -0.61
CA MET A 107 -1.98 -2.41 -1.87
C MET A 107 -1.46 -3.84 -1.67
N TRP A 108 -0.38 -4.03 -0.91
CA TRP A 108 0.11 -5.35 -0.52
C TRP A 108 -0.96 -6.21 0.14
N TYR A 109 -1.59 -5.71 1.19
CA TYR A 109 -2.61 -6.49 1.89
C TYR A 109 -3.86 -6.76 1.03
N ILE A 110 -4.21 -5.88 0.09
CA ILE A 110 -5.33 -6.13 -0.83
C ILE A 110 -5.05 -7.36 -1.70
N VAL A 111 -3.87 -7.40 -2.36
CA VAL A 111 -3.47 -8.55 -3.19
C VAL A 111 -3.38 -9.81 -2.34
N GLN A 112 -2.69 -9.73 -1.20
CA GLN A 112 -2.47 -10.90 -0.36
C GLN A 112 -3.76 -11.50 0.19
N LYS A 113 -4.73 -10.67 0.62
CA LYS A 113 -6.02 -11.18 1.10
C LYS A 113 -6.83 -11.85 0.00
N TRP A 114 -6.72 -11.37 -1.24
CA TRP A 114 -7.50 -11.87 -2.37
C TRP A 114 -6.87 -13.12 -3.00
N ASP A 115 -5.58 -13.04 -3.38
CA ASP A 115 -4.89 -14.09 -4.14
C ASP A 115 -4.14 -15.10 -3.23
N ASN A 116 -3.94 -14.78 -1.95
CA ASN A 116 -3.23 -15.61 -0.98
C ASN A 116 -3.95 -15.64 0.39
N PRO A 117 -5.20 -16.14 0.47
CA PRO A 117 -6.04 -16.04 1.68
C PRO A 117 -5.47 -16.77 2.91
N LYS A 118 -4.51 -17.69 2.72
CA LYS A 118 -3.79 -18.36 3.82
C LYS A 118 -2.52 -17.63 4.25
N TYR A 119 -2.18 -16.53 3.60
CA TYR A 119 -0.98 -15.73 3.79
C TYR A 119 0.31 -16.57 3.73
N ASP A 120 0.38 -17.52 2.79
CA ASP A 120 1.56 -18.36 2.59
C ASP A 120 2.73 -17.49 2.06
N PRO A 121 3.88 -17.45 2.74
CA PRO A 121 5.00 -16.59 2.35
C PRO A 121 5.58 -16.89 0.98
N ARG A 122 5.57 -18.15 0.57
CA ARG A 122 6.08 -18.55 -0.74
C ARG A 122 5.13 -18.10 -1.85
N ILE A 123 3.82 -18.24 -1.66
CA ILE A 123 2.79 -17.71 -2.57
C ILE A 123 2.90 -16.18 -2.65
N ALA A 124 3.09 -15.50 -1.53
CA ALA A 124 3.29 -14.05 -1.49
C ALA A 124 4.44 -13.60 -2.40
N CYS A 125 5.59 -14.25 -2.26
CA CYS A 125 6.77 -14.02 -3.08
C CYS A 125 6.53 -14.31 -4.57
N TYR A 126 5.77 -15.36 -4.90
CA TYR A 126 5.40 -15.65 -6.28
C TYR A 126 4.52 -14.54 -6.89
N LEU A 127 3.50 -14.10 -6.16
CA LEU A 127 2.58 -13.04 -6.61
C LEU A 127 3.32 -11.72 -6.81
N TRP A 128 4.18 -11.35 -5.85
CA TRP A 128 4.84 -10.05 -5.85
C TRP A 128 6.00 -9.96 -6.85
N ASN A 129 6.89 -10.95 -6.90
CA ASN A 129 8.04 -10.91 -7.82
C ASN A 129 7.69 -11.39 -9.24
N GLY A 130 6.79 -12.37 -9.35
CA GLY A 130 6.55 -13.08 -10.61
C GLY A 130 5.41 -12.52 -11.47
N GLY A 131 4.44 -11.82 -10.87
CA GLY A 131 3.16 -11.57 -11.53
C GLY A 131 2.49 -12.88 -12.01
N ILE A 132 1.76 -12.84 -13.13
CA ILE A 132 1.07 -14.00 -13.74
C ILE A 132 2.07 -15.18 -13.92
N PRO A 133 1.66 -16.47 -13.71
CA PRO A 133 2.52 -17.61 -13.34
C PRO A 133 3.62 -18.11 -14.32
N ARG A 134 4.02 -17.31 -15.32
CA ARG A 134 4.89 -17.76 -16.41
C ARG A 134 6.35 -18.03 -16.00
N TYR A 135 6.80 -17.62 -14.82
CA TYR A 135 8.21 -17.74 -14.41
C TYR A 135 8.41 -18.35 -13.02
N LYS A 136 8.18 -19.65 -12.88
CA LYS A 136 8.27 -20.39 -11.59
C LYS A 136 9.68 -20.44 -11.00
N GLU A 137 10.73 -20.47 -11.83
CA GLU A 137 12.12 -20.65 -11.37
C GLU A 137 12.69 -19.37 -10.73
N MET A 138 12.48 -18.20 -11.35
CA MET A 138 12.94 -16.91 -10.80
C MET A 138 12.35 -16.62 -9.43
N SER A 139 11.08 -16.96 -9.23
CA SER A 139 10.41 -16.75 -7.95
C SER A 139 10.81 -17.76 -6.87
N HIS A 140 11.44 -18.91 -7.22
CA HIS A 140 12.02 -19.79 -6.20
C HIS A 140 13.26 -19.17 -5.56
N ALA A 141 14.17 -18.62 -6.37
CA ALA A 141 15.36 -17.93 -5.86
C ALA A 141 14.98 -16.70 -5.01
N TYR A 142 13.99 -15.92 -5.46
CA TYR A 142 13.46 -14.79 -4.68
C TYR A 142 12.87 -15.25 -3.33
N TRP A 143 12.05 -16.31 -3.35
CA TRP A 143 11.52 -16.91 -2.12
C TRP A 143 12.62 -17.32 -1.14
N LEU A 144 13.70 -17.93 -1.62
CA LEU A 144 14.81 -18.33 -0.75
C LEU A 144 15.47 -17.14 -0.05
N ARG A 145 15.65 -16.00 -0.75
CA ARG A 145 16.18 -14.77 -0.13
C ARG A 145 15.25 -14.18 0.93
N ILE A 146 13.94 -14.18 0.66
CA ILE A 146 12.95 -13.69 1.62
C ILE A 146 12.88 -14.63 2.84
N LYS A 147 12.89 -15.94 2.62
CA LYS A 147 12.91 -16.94 3.70
C LYS A 147 14.10 -16.74 4.63
N ASP A 148 15.28 -16.48 4.08
CA ASP A 148 16.50 -16.20 4.85
C ASP A 148 16.34 -14.97 5.74
N LYS A 149 15.90 -13.84 5.15
CA LYS A 149 15.61 -12.59 5.87
C LYS A 149 14.58 -12.73 7.00
N ILE A 150 13.56 -13.58 6.82
CA ILE A 150 12.55 -13.85 7.86
C ILE A 150 13.17 -14.56 9.08
N ASN A 151 14.17 -15.43 8.85
CA ASN A 151 14.83 -16.20 9.90
C ASN A 151 16.00 -15.45 10.56
N ASP A 152 16.62 -14.48 9.87
CA ASP A 152 17.69 -13.65 10.45
C ASP A 152 17.19 -12.66 11.52
N ASP A 153 15.88 -12.33 11.49
CA ASP A 153 15.20 -11.49 12.50
C ASP A 153 14.60 -12.31 13.68
N THR A 154 15.11 -13.54 13.94
CA THR A 154 14.81 -14.36 15.14
C THR A 154 16.05 -14.54 16.00
#